data_AF-A0A0G1K9D1-F1
#
_entry.id   AF-A0A0G1K9D1-F1
#
_cell.length_a   1.000
_cell.length_b   1.000
_cell.length_c   1.000
_cell.angle_alpha   90.00
_cell.angle_beta   90.00
_cell.angle_gamma   90.00
#
_symmetry.space_group_name_H-M   'P 1'
#
loop_
_entity.id
_entity.type
_entity.pdbx_description
1 polymer ?
#
loop_
_entity_poly.entity_id
_entity_poly.type
_entity_poly.pdbx_seq_one_letter_code
_entity_poly.pdbx_strand_id
1 'polypeptide(L)'
;MLKQKLFLGVIAGVVALSFGVVAVVQAQTRTKTTEQFYSEAVKIAAGARIAGIKTAQATLDNLIKPATVAYTAALARAKTTYNVAVSAAQAVYATELAAAKAKPAAEQASAKKQAEVKFNAAKKAAVAAMKTAEVAAKTTLDAAKAGPIKIFNAEKKRLTDTYNSKKKALDDAFKVYKDAVKVALTKQQTDLKALITKFNADKAVIIKTLNTAKDAAGKIFRDTL
;
A
#
# COMPACT_ATOMS: atom_id res chain seq x y z
N MET A 1 68.32 19.67 -17.73
CA MET A 1 67.44 18.79 -16.94
C MET A 1 66.40 19.51 -16.07
N LEU A 2 66.64 20.72 -15.54
CA LEU A 2 65.71 21.39 -14.60
C LEU A 2 64.37 21.85 -15.24
N LYS A 3 64.40 22.35 -16.49
CA LYS A 3 63.18 22.78 -17.22
C LYS A 3 62.21 21.64 -17.53
N GLN A 4 62.72 20.43 -17.77
CA GLN A 4 61.92 19.25 -18.10
C GLN A 4 61.18 18.71 -16.86
N LYS A 5 61.84 18.74 -15.68
CA LYS A 5 61.21 18.36 -14.40
C LYS A 5 60.10 19.34 -13.97
N LEU A 6 60.25 20.63 -14.27
CA LEU A 6 59.23 21.65 -14.02
C LEU A 6 57.96 21.44 -14.87
N PHE A 7 58.13 21.12 -16.15
CA PHE A 7 57.01 20.96 -17.10
C PHE A 7 56.17 19.71 -16.80
N LEU A 8 56.82 18.60 -16.40
CA LEU A 8 56.16 17.37 -15.95
C LEU A 8 55.33 17.57 -14.66
N GLY A 9 55.78 18.41 -13.73
CA GLY A 9 55.07 18.70 -12.48
C GLY A 9 53.74 19.46 -12.66
N VAL A 10 53.70 20.42 -13.58
CA VAL A 10 52.48 21.20 -13.87
C VAL A 10 51.43 20.36 -14.59
N ILE A 11 51.85 19.53 -15.56
CA ILE A 11 50.94 18.63 -16.29
C ILE A 11 50.36 17.56 -15.34
N ALA A 12 51.18 16.99 -14.45
CA ALA A 12 50.71 16.03 -13.46
C ALA A 12 49.65 16.63 -12.51
N GLY A 13 49.77 17.90 -12.14
CA GLY A 13 48.81 18.61 -11.29
C GLY A 13 47.45 18.84 -11.95
N VAL A 14 47.42 19.23 -13.23
CA VAL A 14 46.17 19.44 -13.99
C VAL A 14 45.44 18.12 -14.25
N VAL A 15 46.18 17.06 -14.55
CA VAL A 15 45.63 15.71 -14.75
C VAL A 15 45.04 15.14 -13.46
N ALA A 16 45.68 15.37 -12.31
CA ALA A 16 45.15 14.88 -11.04
C ALA A 16 43.86 15.61 -10.59
N LEU A 17 43.70 16.89 -10.92
CA LEU A 17 42.48 17.66 -10.63
C LEU A 17 41.29 17.23 -11.51
N SER A 18 41.53 16.90 -12.79
CA SER A 18 40.47 16.43 -13.68
C SER A 18 39.93 15.04 -13.28
N PHE A 19 40.79 14.13 -12.80
CA PHE A 19 40.34 12.84 -12.25
C PHE A 19 39.51 12.97 -10.97
N GLY A 20 39.84 13.93 -10.08
CA GLY A 20 39.08 14.18 -8.85
C GLY A 20 37.65 14.67 -9.09
N VAL A 21 37.45 15.57 -10.07
CA VAL A 21 36.11 16.08 -10.43
C VAL A 21 35.27 15.00 -11.11
N VAL A 22 35.87 14.17 -11.97
CA VAL A 22 35.18 13.05 -12.63
C VAL A 22 34.67 12.02 -11.60
N ALA A 23 35.45 11.73 -10.55
CA ALA A 23 35.05 10.81 -9.50
C ALA A 23 33.83 11.31 -8.69
N VAL A 24 33.76 12.61 -8.40
CA VAL A 24 32.64 13.25 -7.69
C VAL A 24 31.36 13.22 -8.55
N VAL A 25 31.46 13.55 -9.83
CA VAL A 25 30.32 13.51 -10.76
C VAL A 25 29.80 12.07 -10.92
N GLN A 26 30.68 11.08 -11.08
CA GLN A 26 30.28 9.67 -11.16
C GLN A 26 29.59 9.18 -9.88
N ALA A 27 30.04 9.62 -8.70
CA ALA A 27 29.39 9.29 -7.43
C ALA A 27 27.96 9.85 -7.36
N GLN A 28 27.73 11.08 -7.85
CA GLN A 28 26.40 11.70 -7.88
C GLN A 28 25.44 11.02 -8.87
N THR A 29 25.93 10.58 -10.04
CA THR A 29 25.09 9.84 -11.00
C THR A 29 24.63 8.50 -10.42
N ARG A 30 25.55 7.78 -9.75
CA ARG A 30 25.24 6.51 -9.08
C ARG A 30 24.19 6.67 -7.98
N THR A 31 24.21 7.75 -7.21
CA THR A 31 23.17 8.01 -6.18
C THR A 31 21.77 8.16 -6.76
N LYS A 32 21.62 8.87 -7.90
CA LYS A 32 20.31 9.04 -8.55
C LYS A 32 19.75 7.72 -9.05
N THR A 33 20.60 6.87 -9.62
CA THR A 33 20.17 5.55 -10.10
C THR A 33 19.75 4.63 -8.93
N THR A 34 20.46 4.67 -7.79
CA THR A 34 20.07 3.87 -6.61
C THR A 34 18.73 4.33 -6.01
N GLU A 35 18.48 5.65 -5.95
CA GLU A 35 17.19 6.19 -5.51
C GLU A 35 16.03 5.70 -6.39
N GLN A 36 16.25 5.64 -7.71
CA GLN A 36 15.28 5.08 -8.65
C GLN A 36 15.04 3.59 -8.41
N PHE A 37 16.10 2.79 -8.22
CA PHE A 37 15.96 1.36 -7.91
C PHE A 37 15.21 1.11 -6.60
N TYR A 38 15.52 1.88 -5.55
CA TYR A 38 14.81 1.81 -4.28
C TYR A 38 13.31 2.13 -4.45
N SER A 39 13.00 3.21 -5.16
CA SER A 39 11.61 3.63 -5.43
C SER A 39 10.82 2.55 -6.18
N GLU A 40 11.40 1.99 -7.25
CA GLU A 40 10.76 0.91 -8.01
C GLU A 40 10.60 -0.37 -7.19
N ALA A 41 11.58 -0.75 -6.36
CA ALA A 41 11.46 -1.90 -5.48
C ALA A 41 10.32 -1.75 -4.47
N VAL A 42 10.15 -0.57 -3.86
CA VAL A 42 9.00 -0.27 -2.98
C VAL A 42 7.68 -0.37 -3.73
N LYS A 43 7.62 0.20 -4.94
CA LYS A 43 6.43 0.18 -5.79
C LYS A 43 6.03 -1.24 -6.19
N ILE A 44 6.98 -2.08 -6.58
CA ILE A 44 6.75 -3.49 -6.91
C ILE A 44 6.21 -4.23 -5.68
N ALA A 45 6.82 -4.04 -4.52
CA ALA A 45 6.38 -4.68 -3.27
C ALA A 45 4.97 -4.24 -2.86
N ALA A 46 4.65 -2.95 -3.02
CA ALA A 46 3.31 -2.41 -2.78
C ALA A 46 2.29 -2.99 -3.77
N GLY A 47 2.66 -3.11 -5.05
CA GLY A 47 1.85 -3.73 -6.09
C GLY A 47 1.51 -5.19 -5.76
N ALA A 48 2.51 -5.99 -5.36
CA ALA A 48 2.32 -7.38 -4.95
C ALA A 48 1.38 -7.51 -3.74
N ARG A 49 1.53 -6.63 -2.73
CA ARG A 49 0.61 -6.58 -1.58
C ARG A 49 -0.83 -6.31 -2.02
N ILE A 50 -1.03 -5.31 -2.86
CA ILE A 50 -2.37 -4.93 -3.36
C ILE A 50 -2.99 -6.06 -4.17
N ALA A 51 -2.22 -6.71 -5.05
CA ALA A 51 -2.67 -7.85 -5.83
C ALA A 51 -3.10 -9.02 -4.92
N GLY A 52 -2.28 -9.37 -3.92
CA GLY A 52 -2.62 -10.40 -2.94
C GLY A 52 -3.91 -10.09 -2.16
N ILE A 53 -4.12 -8.84 -1.74
CA ILE A 53 -5.35 -8.42 -1.06
C ILE A 53 -6.56 -8.55 -1.99
N LYS A 54 -6.43 -8.18 -3.28
CA LYS A 54 -7.51 -8.34 -4.27
C LYS A 54 -7.86 -9.81 -4.47
N THR A 55 -6.87 -10.69 -4.56
CA THR A 55 -7.11 -12.14 -4.67
C THR A 55 -7.83 -12.67 -3.43
N ALA A 56 -7.38 -12.29 -2.23
CA ALA A 56 -8.05 -12.69 -0.99
C ALA A 56 -9.50 -12.17 -0.90
N GLN A 57 -9.76 -10.95 -1.40
CA GLN A 57 -11.12 -10.40 -1.49
C GLN A 57 -11.99 -11.21 -2.46
N ALA A 58 -11.47 -11.56 -3.64
CA ALA A 58 -12.21 -12.38 -4.59
C ALA A 58 -12.57 -13.76 -4.01
N THR A 59 -11.66 -14.38 -3.25
CA THR A 59 -11.95 -15.62 -2.52
C THR A 59 -13.03 -15.41 -1.45
N LEU A 60 -12.96 -14.33 -0.68
CA LEU A 60 -14.00 -13.97 0.30
C LEU A 60 -15.37 -13.84 -0.35
N ASP A 61 -15.46 -13.12 -1.47
CA ASP A 61 -16.71 -12.89 -2.19
C ASP A 61 -17.28 -14.21 -2.73
N ASN A 62 -16.42 -15.08 -3.26
CA ASN A 62 -16.82 -16.42 -3.73
C ASN A 62 -17.34 -17.32 -2.62
N LEU A 63 -16.83 -17.19 -1.39
CA LEU A 63 -17.32 -17.93 -0.23
C LEU A 63 -18.65 -17.38 0.30
N ILE A 64 -18.87 -16.06 0.25
CA ILE A 64 -20.07 -15.41 0.78
C ILE A 64 -21.25 -15.43 -0.21
N LYS A 65 -20.98 -15.44 -1.51
CA LYS A 65 -22.01 -15.38 -2.56
C LYS A 65 -23.04 -16.52 -2.47
N PRO A 66 -22.66 -17.81 -2.31
CA PRO A 66 -23.63 -18.89 -2.18
C PRO A 66 -24.53 -18.74 -0.96
N ALA A 67 -23.98 -18.31 0.18
CA ALA A 67 -24.75 -18.06 1.40
C ALA A 67 -25.77 -16.92 1.22
N THR A 68 -25.39 -15.87 0.48
CA THR A 68 -26.28 -14.74 0.15
C THR A 68 -27.43 -15.16 -0.77
N VAL A 69 -27.15 -16.03 -1.74
CA VAL A 69 -28.18 -16.64 -2.61
C VAL A 69 -29.13 -17.51 -1.78
N ALA A 70 -28.60 -18.37 -0.90
CA ALA A 70 -29.40 -19.22 -0.02
C ALA A 70 -30.29 -18.41 0.93
N TYR A 71 -29.77 -17.32 1.52
CA TYR A 71 -30.54 -16.39 2.34
C TYR A 71 -31.71 -15.78 1.56
N THR A 72 -31.45 -15.26 0.37
CA THR A 72 -32.48 -14.65 -0.49
C THR A 72 -33.55 -15.67 -0.87
N ALA A 73 -33.15 -16.90 -1.21
CA ALA A 73 -34.07 -17.98 -1.53
C ALA A 73 -34.93 -18.41 -0.32
N ALA A 74 -34.33 -18.48 0.88
CA ALA A 74 -35.05 -18.79 2.12
C ALA A 74 -36.10 -17.73 2.43
N LEU A 75 -35.76 -16.44 2.31
CA LEU A 75 -36.68 -15.34 2.54
C LEU A 75 -37.84 -15.33 1.52
N ALA A 76 -37.53 -15.61 0.25
CA ALA A 76 -38.55 -15.74 -0.79
C ALA A 76 -39.54 -16.87 -0.48
N ARG A 77 -39.05 -18.05 -0.06
CA ARG A 77 -39.91 -19.17 0.37
C ARG A 77 -40.76 -18.80 1.58
N ALA A 78 -40.17 -18.18 2.60
CA ALA A 78 -40.90 -17.72 3.78
C ALA A 78 -42.04 -16.75 3.42
N LYS A 79 -41.80 -15.82 2.48
CA LYS A 79 -42.81 -14.89 1.97
C LYS A 79 -43.94 -15.61 1.22
N THR A 80 -43.61 -16.60 0.40
CA THR A 80 -44.61 -17.43 -0.28
C THR A 80 -45.47 -18.17 0.75
N THR A 81 -44.86 -18.82 1.75
CA THR A 81 -45.60 -19.52 2.81
C THR A 81 -46.49 -18.58 3.60
N TYR A 82 -46.01 -17.37 3.94
CA TYR A 82 -46.81 -16.34 4.59
C TYR A 82 -48.03 -15.97 3.74
N ASN A 83 -47.83 -15.68 2.44
CA ASN A 83 -48.93 -15.31 1.54
C ASN A 83 -49.96 -16.44 1.44
N VAL A 84 -49.52 -17.69 1.28
CA VAL A 84 -50.41 -18.87 1.23
C VAL A 84 -51.22 -18.99 2.53
N ALA A 85 -50.57 -18.85 3.69
CA ALA A 85 -51.24 -18.93 4.98
C ALA A 85 -52.28 -17.83 5.17
N VAL A 86 -51.96 -16.59 4.77
CA VAL A 86 -52.90 -15.47 4.84
C VAL A 86 -54.07 -15.66 3.88
N SER A 87 -53.83 -16.10 2.64
CA SER A 87 -54.90 -16.38 1.68
C SER A 87 -55.82 -17.52 2.15
N ALA A 88 -55.25 -18.58 2.73
CA ALA A 88 -56.05 -19.65 3.33
C ALA A 88 -56.89 -19.13 4.50
N ALA A 89 -56.32 -18.30 5.38
CA ALA A 89 -57.06 -17.66 6.47
C ALA A 89 -58.17 -16.73 5.96
N GLN A 90 -57.94 -16.00 4.87
CA GLN A 90 -58.95 -15.15 4.23
C GLN A 90 -60.10 -15.98 3.66
N ALA A 91 -59.82 -17.13 3.04
CA ALA A 91 -60.84 -18.03 2.52
C ALA A 91 -61.72 -18.57 3.67
N VAL A 92 -61.10 -19.03 4.76
CA VAL A 92 -61.84 -19.49 5.96
C VAL A 92 -62.69 -18.35 6.54
N TYR A 93 -62.12 -17.14 6.66
CA TYR A 93 -62.86 -15.96 7.13
C TYR A 93 -64.09 -15.66 6.25
N ALA A 94 -63.94 -15.71 4.93
CA ALA A 94 -65.05 -15.48 4.01
C ALA A 94 -66.18 -16.51 4.19
N THR A 95 -65.83 -17.79 4.34
CA THR A 95 -66.78 -18.87 4.63
C THR A 95 -67.48 -18.66 5.98
N GLU A 96 -66.73 -18.38 7.04
CA GLU A 96 -67.30 -18.15 8.38
C GLU A 96 -68.17 -16.88 8.41
N LEU A 97 -67.79 -15.84 7.67
CA LEU A 97 -68.57 -14.61 7.55
C LEU A 97 -69.89 -14.85 6.80
N ALA A 98 -69.87 -15.67 5.75
CA ALA A 98 -71.09 -16.10 5.05
C ALA A 98 -72.01 -16.90 5.98
N ALA A 99 -71.46 -17.87 6.72
CA ALA A 99 -72.21 -18.63 7.71
C ALA A 99 -72.78 -17.72 8.83
N ALA A 100 -72.01 -16.74 9.30
CA ALA A 100 -72.46 -15.76 10.29
C ALA A 100 -73.64 -14.90 9.77
N LYS A 101 -73.66 -14.57 8.47
CA LYS A 101 -74.78 -13.83 7.85
C LYS A 101 -76.05 -14.68 7.70
N ALA A 102 -75.92 -15.99 7.59
CA ALA A 102 -77.06 -16.91 7.50
C ALA A 102 -77.75 -17.17 8.86
N LYS A 103 -77.15 -16.71 9.97
CA LYS A 103 -77.72 -16.86 11.32
C LYS A 103 -78.85 -15.86 11.62
N PRO A 104 -79.72 -16.14 12.62
CA PRO A 104 -80.71 -15.19 13.13
C PRO A 104 -80.07 -13.85 13.55
N ALA A 105 -80.77 -12.74 13.37
CA ALA A 105 -80.26 -11.38 13.58
C ALA A 105 -79.58 -11.17 14.94
N ALA A 106 -80.15 -11.76 16.01
CA ALA A 106 -79.61 -11.70 17.36
C ALA A 106 -78.20 -12.32 17.51
N GLU A 107 -77.85 -13.31 16.67
CA GLU A 107 -76.57 -14.03 16.74
C GLU A 107 -75.50 -13.49 15.77
N GLN A 108 -75.90 -12.80 14.70
CA GLN A 108 -75.00 -12.43 13.60
C GLN A 108 -73.79 -11.61 14.08
N ALA A 109 -73.99 -10.65 14.98
CA ALA A 109 -72.91 -9.78 15.49
C ALA A 109 -71.82 -10.59 16.20
N SER A 110 -72.22 -11.54 17.06
CA SER A 110 -71.28 -12.41 17.78
C SER A 110 -70.52 -13.33 16.83
N ALA A 111 -71.20 -13.91 15.84
CA ALA A 111 -70.60 -14.82 14.87
C ALA A 111 -69.60 -14.11 13.94
N LYS A 112 -69.92 -12.89 13.47
CA LYS A 112 -69.00 -12.06 12.68
C LYS A 112 -67.72 -11.75 13.47
N LYS A 113 -67.88 -11.37 14.74
CA LYS A 113 -66.75 -11.07 15.63
C LYS A 113 -65.86 -12.28 15.86
N GLN A 114 -66.43 -13.48 16.03
CA GLN A 114 -65.64 -14.71 16.15
C GLN A 114 -64.84 -15.02 14.88
N ALA A 115 -65.43 -14.85 13.69
CA ALA A 115 -64.72 -15.04 12.42
C ALA A 115 -63.52 -14.08 12.29
N GLU A 116 -63.72 -12.81 12.66
CA GLU A 116 -62.66 -11.80 12.64
C GLU A 116 -61.54 -12.12 13.64
N VAL A 117 -61.88 -12.57 14.85
CA VAL A 117 -60.90 -13.00 15.86
C VAL A 117 -60.03 -14.14 15.31
N LYS A 118 -60.64 -15.18 14.72
CA LYS A 118 -59.91 -16.31 14.12
C LYS A 118 -59.00 -15.87 12.99
N PHE A 119 -59.48 -15.02 12.09
CA PHE A 119 -58.68 -14.47 10.99
C PHE A 119 -57.47 -13.69 11.51
N ASN A 120 -57.69 -12.80 12.48
CA ASN A 120 -56.62 -12.01 13.08
C ASN A 120 -55.60 -12.88 13.82
N ALA A 121 -56.04 -13.96 14.49
CA ALA A 121 -55.15 -14.92 15.11
C ALA A 121 -54.27 -15.64 14.08
N ALA A 122 -54.86 -16.13 12.98
CA ALA A 122 -54.15 -16.80 11.90
C ALA A 122 -53.13 -15.85 11.23
N LYS A 123 -53.53 -14.60 10.95
CA LYS A 123 -52.63 -13.58 10.40
C LYS A 123 -51.45 -13.29 11.34
N LYS A 124 -51.71 -13.14 12.65
CA LYS A 124 -50.66 -12.93 13.66
C LYS A 124 -49.69 -14.10 13.71
N ALA A 125 -50.19 -15.34 13.65
CA ALA A 125 -49.36 -16.54 13.60
C ALA A 125 -48.50 -16.60 12.32
N ALA A 126 -49.06 -16.26 11.15
CA ALA A 126 -48.32 -16.20 9.89
C ALA A 126 -47.19 -15.15 9.94
N VAL A 127 -47.45 -13.97 10.50
CA VAL A 127 -46.42 -12.93 10.71
C VAL A 127 -45.32 -13.44 11.64
N ALA A 128 -45.67 -14.10 12.75
CA ALA A 128 -44.70 -14.64 13.68
C ALA A 128 -43.79 -15.68 13.00
N ALA A 129 -44.38 -16.62 12.23
CA ALA A 129 -43.62 -17.63 11.50
C ALA A 129 -42.66 -17.02 10.47
N MET A 130 -43.10 -16.00 9.73
CA MET A 130 -42.25 -15.27 8.78
C MET A 130 -41.05 -14.62 9.48
N LYS A 131 -41.28 -13.94 10.61
CA LYS A 131 -40.21 -13.30 11.41
C LYS A 131 -39.21 -14.33 11.93
N THR A 132 -39.68 -15.49 12.42
CA THR A 132 -38.79 -16.57 12.84
C THR A 132 -37.93 -17.08 11.69
N ALA A 133 -38.51 -17.27 10.51
CA ALA A 133 -37.77 -17.67 9.31
C ALA A 133 -36.74 -16.62 8.87
N GLU A 134 -37.08 -15.34 8.94
CA GLU A 134 -36.16 -14.22 8.65
C GLU A 134 -34.96 -14.22 9.61
N VAL A 135 -35.21 -14.36 10.92
CA VAL A 135 -34.16 -14.42 11.94
C VAL A 135 -33.26 -15.63 11.73
N ALA A 136 -33.83 -16.81 11.46
CA ALA A 136 -33.06 -18.02 11.20
C ALA A 136 -32.19 -17.90 9.94
N ALA A 137 -32.75 -17.36 8.85
CA ALA A 137 -32.01 -17.12 7.61
C ALA A 137 -30.87 -16.12 7.83
N LYS A 138 -31.12 -15.02 8.54
CA LYS A 138 -30.09 -14.01 8.86
C LYS A 138 -28.97 -14.60 9.72
N THR A 139 -29.33 -15.35 10.76
CA THR A 139 -28.35 -16.01 11.65
C THR A 139 -27.44 -16.96 10.87
N THR A 140 -28.02 -17.72 9.93
CA THR A 140 -27.25 -18.62 9.06
C THR A 140 -26.30 -17.85 8.13
N LEU A 141 -26.76 -16.73 7.55
CA LEU A 141 -25.92 -15.87 6.71
C LEU A 141 -24.77 -15.26 7.50
N ASP A 142 -25.03 -14.77 8.71
CA ASP A 142 -24.02 -14.15 9.57
C ASP A 142 -22.96 -15.18 10.00
N ALA A 143 -23.38 -16.40 10.34
CA ALA A 143 -22.48 -17.51 10.62
C ALA A 143 -21.62 -17.89 9.40
N ALA A 144 -22.23 -17.95 8.21
CA ALA A 144 -21.52 -18.23 6.97
C ALA A 144 -20.48 -17.15 6.59
N LYS A 145 -20.69 -15.90 7.00
CA LYS A 145 -19.75 -14.78 6.78
C LYS A 145 -18.60 -14.77 7.78
N ALA A 146 -18.84 -15.17 9.03
CA ALA A 146 -17.90 -14.98 10.12
C ALA A 146 -16.54 -15.66 9.87
N GLY A 147 -16.54 -16.91 9.41
CA GLY A 147 -15.32 -17.67 9.09
C GLY A 147 -14.51 -17.05 7.96
N PRO A 148 -15.09 -16.88 6.76
CA PRO A 148 -14.43 -16.24 5.62
C PRO A 148 -13.87 -14.84 5.93
N ILE A 149 -14.61 -14.00 6.67
CA ILE A 149 -14.13 -12.66 7.06
C ILE A 149 -12.89 -12.75 7.95
N LYS A 150 -12.86 -13.69 8.91
CA LYS A 150 -11.67 -13.91 9.76
C LYS A 150 -10.46 -14.30 8.92
N ILE A 151 -10.63 -15.22 7.97
CA ILE A 151 -9.56 -15.67 7.06
C ILE A 151 -9.05 -14.50 6.21
N PHE A 152 -9.95 -13.73 5.61
CA PHE A 152 -9.59 -12.56 4.82
C PHE A 152 -8.79 -11.53 5.64
N ASN A 153 -9.25 -11.22 6.86
CA ASN A 153 -8.56 -10.27 7.74
C ASN A 153 -7.18 -10.77 8.16
N ALA A 154 -7.04 -12.06 8.46
CA ALA A 154 -5.75 -12.68 8.77
C ALA A 154 -4.78 -12.58 7.59
N GLU A 155 -5.25 -12.89 6.37
CA GLU A 155 -4.44 -12.83 5.16
C GLU A 155 -4.05 -11.39 4.79
N LYS A 156 -5.00 -10.44 4.89
CA LYS A 156 -4.73 -9.01 4.72
C LYS A 156 -3.65 -8.52 5.69
N LYS A 157 -3.72 -8.95 6.96
CA LYS A 157 -2.70 -8.63 7.96
C LYS A 157 -1.34 -9.23 7.57
N ARG A 158 -1.30 -10.52 7.25
CA ARG A 158 -0.06 -11.23 6.84
C ARG A 158 0.64 -10.54 5.66
N LEU A 159 -0.11 -10.15 4.62
CA LEU A 159 0.41 -9.43 3.46
C LEU A 159 0.93 -8.04 3.82
N THR A 160 0.26 -7.35 4.74
CA THR A 160 0.68 -6.03 5.22
C THR A 160 1.96 -6.10 6.04
N ASP A 161 2.04 -7.06 6.97
CA ASP A 161 3.22 -7.28 7.80
C ASP A 161 4.43 -7.68 6.93
N THR A 162 4.22 -8.55 5.94
CA THR A 162 5.27 -8.94 4.98
C THR A 162 5.79 -7.74 4.19
N TYR A 163 4.89 -6.89 3.70
CA TYR A 163 5.28 -5.66 3.00
C TYR A 163 6.08 -4.72 3.90
N ASN A 164 5.60 -4.47 5.12
CA ASN A 164 6.26 -3.57 6.07
C ASN A 164 7.66 -4.07 6.46
N SER A 165 7.81 -5.38 6.69
CA SER A 165 9.11 -6.00 7.00
C SER A 165 10.09 -5.84 5.84
N LYS A 166 9.67 -6.17 4.61
CA LYS A 166 10.51 -6.00 3.41
C LYS A 166 10.87 -4.54 3.15
N LYS A 167 9.91 -3.63 3.31
CA LYS A 167 10.16 -2.19 3.18
C LYS A 167 11.17 -1.73 4.22
N LYS A 168 11.04 -2.13 5.48
CA LYS A 168 12.00 -1.75 6.52
C LYS A 168 13.41 -2.25 6.19
N ALA A 169 13.55 -3.51 5.79
CA ALA A 169 14.85 -4.06 5.39
C ALA A 169 15.48 -3.28 4.22
N LEU A 170 14.64 -2.85 3.26
CA LEU A 170 15.07 -2.03 2.13
C LEU A 170 15.45 -0.60 2.59
N ASP A 171 14.68 0.02 3.49
CA ASP A 171 14.97 1.33 4.08
C ASP A 171 16.32 1.30 4.82
N ASP A 172 16.55 0.26 5.63
CA ASP A 172 17.80 0.06 6.39
C ASP A 172 18.99 -0.12 5.43
N ALA A 173 18.85 -0.96 4.40
CA ALA A 173 19.90 -1.19 3.41
C ALA A 173 20.22 0.09 2.61
N PHE A 174 19.20 0.83 2.19
CA PHE A 174 19.36 2.08 1.46
C PHE A 174 20.03 3.17 2.33
N LYS A 175 19.72 3.22 3.62
CA LYS A 175 20.39 4.10 4.58
C LYS A 175 21.89 3.79 4.69
N VAL A 176 22.26 2.52 4.86
CA VAL A 176 23.67 2.09 4.91
C VAL A 176 24.40 2.49 3.64
N TYR A 177 23.79 2.27 2.47
CA TYR A 177 24.36 2.71 1.19
C TYR A 177 24.57 4.23 1.15
N LYS A 178 23.56 5.02 1.53
CA LYS A 178 23.63 6.48 1.53
C LYS A 178 24.73 6.99 2.45
N ASP A 179 24.87 6.41 3.64
CA ASP A 179 25.91 6.77 4.60
C ASP A 179 27.31 6.42 4.05
N ALA A 180 27.48 5.23 3.44
CA ALA A 180 28.73 4.84 2.81
C ALA A 180 29.14 5.76 1.65
N VAL A 181 28.18 6.14 0.80
CA VAL A 181 28.43 7.09 -0.30
C VAL A 181 28.81 8.46 0.25
N LYS A 182 28.13 8.94 1.31
CA LYS A 182 28.47 10.21 1.96
C LYS A 182 29.91 10.20 2.49
N VAL A 183 30.32 9.13 3.17
CA VAL A 183 31.70 8.97 3.68
C VAL A 183 32.70 8.98 2.53
N ALA A 184 32.45 8.22 1.46
CA ALA A 184 33.32 8.19 0.28
C ALA A 184 33.45 9.56 -0.38
N LEU A 185 32.35 10.30 -0.52
CA LEU A 185 32.33 11.63 -1.10
C LEU A 185 33.12 12.63 -0.23
N THR A 186 32.92 12.61 1.09
CA THR A 186 33.69 13.45 2.01
C THR A 186 35.17 13.16 1.91
N LYS A 187 35.58 11.89 1.86
CA LYS A 187 36.98 11.51 1.67
C LYS A 187 37.55 12.07 0.36
N GLN A 188 36.83 11.91 -0.76
CA GLN A 188 37.26 12.46 -2.05
C GLN A 188 37.40 13.99 -2.03
N GLN A 189 36.48 14.69 -1.37
CA GLN A 189 36.56 16.15 -1.19
C GLN A 189 37.79 16.55 -0.38
N THR A 190 38.09 15.84 0.70
CA THR A 190 39.29 16.05 1.52
C THR A 190 40.57 15.81 0.72
N ASP A 191 40.66 14.69 0.00
CA ASP A 191 41.80 14.33 -0.83
C ASP A 191 42.04 15.36 -1.94
N LEU A 192 40.96 15.82 -2.60
CA LEU A 192 41.01 16.87 -3.61
C LEU A 192 41.52 18.20 -3.04
N LYS A 193 41.03 18.60 -1.86
CA LYS A 193 41.48 19.81 -1.18
C LYS A 193 42.97 19.73 -0.83
N ALA A 194 43.43 18.59 -0.32
CA ALA A 194 44.85 18.36 -0.02
C ALA A 194 45.71 18.46 -1.29
N LEU A 195 45.25 17.88 -2.40
CA LEU A 195 45.93 17.96 -3.70
C LEU A 195 46.02 19.41 -4.20
N ILE A 196 44.94 20.20 -4.11
CA ILE A 196 44.94 21.63 -4.48
C ILE A 196 45.95 22.40 -3.62
N THR A 197 45.96 22.17 -2.30
CA THR A 197 46.92 22.82 -1.39
C THR A 197 48.35 22.48 -1.77
N LYS A 198 48.66 21.20 -2.03
CA LYS A 198 49.99 20.77 -2.46
C LYS A 198 50.38 21.40 -3.79
N PHE A 199 49.48 21.40 -4.78
CA PHE A 199 49.72 22.02 -6.08
C PHE A 199 50.06 23.51 -5.94
N ASN A 200 49.33 24.24 -5.10
CA ASN A 200 49.60 25.66 -4.86
C ASN A 200 50.96 25.89 -4.16
N ALA A 201 51.34 25.01 -3.22
CA ALA A 201 52.65 25.06 -2.59
C ALA A 201 53.78 24.80 -3.60
N ASP A 202 53.65 23.74 -4.41
CA ASP A 202 54.62 23.39 -5.45
C ASP A 202 54.75 24.51 -6.49
N LYS A 203 53.62 25.13 -6.90
CA LYS A 203 53.59 26.30 -7.79
C LYS A 203 54.36 27.48 -7.20
N ALA A 204 54.19 27.77 -5.91
CA ALA A 204 54.90 28.87 -5.25
C ALA A 204 56.43 28.63 -5.24
N VAL A 205 56.86 27.40 -4.96
CA VAL A 205 58.28 27.00 -5.00
C VAL A 205 58.86 27.16 -6.41
N ILE A 206 58.12 26.74 -7.44
CA ILE A 206 58.51 26.90 -8.84
C ILE A 206 58.69 28.38 -9.20
N ILE A 207 57.72 29.24 -8.87
CA ILE A 207 57.78 30.68 -9.14
C ILE A 207 59.00 31.30 -8.45
N LYS A 208 59.23 30.98 -7.16
CA LYS A 208 60.39 31.48 -6.41
C LYS A 208 61.70 31.07 -7.09
N THR A 209 61.83 29.80 -7.47
CA THR A 209 63.04 29.27 -8.13
C THR A 209 63.31 29.96 -9.46
N LEU A 210 62.27 30.20 -10.27
CA LEU A 210 62.39 30.90 -11.55
C LEU A 210 62.83 32.36 -11.36
N ASN A 211 62.29 33.05 -10.36
CA ASN A 211 62.70 34.43 -10.05
C ASN A 211 64.17 34.48 -9.60
N THR A 212 64.59 33.60 -8.69
CA THR A 212 66.00 33.52 -8.27
C THR A 212 66.95 33.24 -9.44
N ALA A 213 66.58 32.34 -10.35
CA ALA A 213 67.38 32.05 -11.53
C ALA A 213 67.44 33.25 -12.49
N LYS A 214 66.33 33.98 -12.66
CA LYS A 214 66.27 35.21 -13.46
C LYS A 214 67.20 36.28 -12.88
N ASP A 215 67.17 36.49 -11.57
CA ASP A 215 68.01 37.47 -10.88
C ASP A 215 69.50 37.13 -11.01
N ALA A 216 69.86 35.86 -10.84
CA ALA A 216 71.22 35.37 -11.03
C ALA A 216 71.73 35.58 -12.47
N ALA A 217 70.91 35.26 -13.47
CA ALA A 217 71.25 35.49 -14.88
C ALA A 217 71.41 36.99 -15.18
N GLY A 218 70.52 37.84 -14.64
CA GLY A 218 70.63 39.29 -14.78
C GLY A 218 71.89 39.87 -14.13
N LYS A 219 72.33 39.29 -13.01
CA LYS A 219 73.60 39.67 -12.38
C LYS A 219 74.79 39.31 -13.26
N ILE A 220 74.87 38.07 -13.74
CA ILE A 220 75.95 37.61 -14.64
C ILE A 220 76.07 38.52 -15.86
N PHE A 221 74.94 38.89 -16.47
CA PHE A 221 74.94 39.77 -17.63
C PHE A 221 75.51 41.16 -17.33
N ARG A 222 75.16 41.75 -16.18
CA ARG A 222 75.71 43.05 -15.75
C ARG A 222 77.20 42.97 -15.42
N ASP A 223 77.65 41.86 -14.83
CA ASP A 223 79.05 41.68 -14.46
C ASP A 223 79.97 41.40 -15.67
N THR A 224 79.40 41.10 -16.85
CA THR A 224 80.14 40.72 -18.09
C THR A 224 80.23 41.86 -19.12
N LEU A 225 79.46 42.94 -18.94
CA LEU A 225 79.46 44.13 -19.80
C LEU A 225 80.25 45.28 -19.17
#